data_AF-Q9WU27-F1
#
_entry.id   AF-Q9WU27-F1
#
_cell.length_a   1.000
_cell.length_b   1.000
_cell.length_c   1.000
_cell.angle_alpha   90.00
_cell.angle_beta   90.00
_cell.angle_gamma   90.00
#
_symmetry.space_group_name_H-M   'P 1'
#
loop_
_entity.id
_entity.type
_entity.pdbx_description
1 polymer ?
#
loop_
_entity_poly.entity_id
_entity_poly.type
_entity_poly.pdbx_seq_one_letter_code
_entity_poly.pdbx_strand_id
1 'polypeptide(L)'
;FIVNLASADLLLSFTVLPFSATLEVLGYWVLGRIFCDIWAAVDVLCCTASILSLCAISIDRYIGVRYSLRYPTLVTRRKAILALLSVWVLSTVIPIGPLLGWKEPAPNDDKECGVTEEPFYALFSSLGSFYIPLAVILVM
;
A
#
# COMPACT_ATOMS: atom_id res chain seq x y z
N PHE A 1 -9.82 -12.96 1.55
CA PHE A 1 -9.37 -11.60 1.89
C PHE A 1 -8.53 -11.55 3.16
N ILE A 2 -8.99 -12.09 4.30
CA ILE A 2 -8.23 -12.05 5.58
C ILE A 2 -6.80 -12.62 5.47
N VAL A 3 -6.63 -13.77 4.80
CA VAL A 3 -5.29 -14.34 4.59
C VAL A 3 -4.37 -13.44 3.75
N ASN A 4 -4.92 -12.72 2.76
CA ASN A 4 -4.16 -11.76 1.95
C ASN A 4 -3.72 -10.57 2.79
N LEU A 5 -4.62 -10.04 3.61
CA LEU A 5 -4.33 -8.97 4.55
C LEU A 5 -3.22 -9.38 5.53
N ALA A 6 -3.36 -10.54 6.19
CA ALA A 6 -2.35 -11.04 7.11
C ALA A 6 -0.99 -11.26 6.42
N SER A 7 -0.98 -11.71 5.16
CA SER A 7 0.26 -11.87 4.39
C SER A 7 0.92 -10.52 4.09
N ALA A 8 0.15 -9.50 3.72
CA ALA A 8 0.65 -8.15 3.47
C ALA A 8 1.22 -7.50 4.75
N ASP A 9 0.50 -7.62 5.88
CA ASP A 9 0.94 -7.06 7.16
C ASP A 9 2.19 -7.76 7.71
N LEU A 10 2.30 -9.08 7.52
CA LEU A 10 3.50 -9.83 7.87
C LEU A 10 4.70 -9.43 7.01
N LEU A 11 4.50 -9.24 5.71
CA LEU A 11 5.55 -8.75 4.81
C LEU A 11 6.03 -7.37 5.24
N LEU A 12 5.12 -6.44 5.49
CA LEU A 12 5.44 -5.10 6.01
C LEU A 12 6.24 -5.19 7.32
N SER A 13 5.75 -6.00 8.26
CA SER A 13 6.38 -6.13 9.58
C SER A 13 7.78 -6.73 9.53
N PHE A 14 8.03 -7.67 8.61
CA PHE A 14 9.31 -8.35 8.50
C PHE A 14 10.32 -7.59 7.62
N THR A 15 9.85 -6.86 6.61
CA THR A 15 10.73 -6.26 5.58
C THR A 15 10.85 -4.74 5.65
N VAL A 16 9.90 -4.04 6.29
CA VAL A 16 9.92 -2.56 6.33
C VAL A 16 10.26 -2.08 7.73
N LEU A 17 9.54 -2.57 8.75
CA LEU A 17 9.70 -2.12 10.14
C LEU A 17 11.11 -2.29 10.71
N PRO A 18 11.84 -3.42 10.54
CA PRO A 18 13.17 -3.54 11.12
C PRO A 18 14.17 -2.55 10.50
N PHE A 19 14.06 -2.28 9.21
CA PHE A 19 14.93 -1.31 8.54
C PHE A 19 14.60 0.13 8.93
N SER A 20 13.31 0.44 9.07
CA SER A 20 12.86 1.71 9.65
C SER A 20 13.40 1.89 11.07
N ALA A 21 13.33 0.85 11.90
CA ALA A 21 13.86 0.91 13.27
C ALA A 21 15.39 1.10 13.28
N THR A 22 16.13 0.48 12.36
CA THR A 22 17.58 0.73 12.25
C THR A 22 17.89 2.16 11.84
N LEU A 23 17.12 2.75 10.92
CA LEU A 23 17.28 4.17 10.52
C LEU A 23 17.08 5.09 11.73
N GLU A 24 16.02 4.88 12.51
CA GLU A 24 15.72 5.66 13.72
C GLU A 24 16.81 5.51 14.80
N VAL A 25 17.34 4.30 15.00
CA VAL A 25 18.36 4.04 16.03
C VAL A 25 19.74 4.60 15.62
N LEU A 26 20.13 4.48 14.36
CA LEU A 26 21.42 4.97 13.86
C LEU A 26 21.40 6.47 13.56
N GLY A 27 20.23 7.04 13.25
CA GLY A 27 20.07 8.43 12.83
C GLY A 27 20.56 8.73 11.41
N TYR A 28 20.95 7.70 10.65
CA TYR A 28 21.35 7.81 9.25
C TYR A 28 21.19 6.46 8.51
N TRP A 29 21.03 6.52 7.19
CA TRP A 29 20.87 5.35 6.34
C TRP A 29 22.21 4.74 5.94
N VAL A 30 22.37 3.44 6.20
CA VAL A 30 23.62 2.69 5.98
C VAL A 30 23.59 1.75 4.77
N LEU A 31 22.41 1.49 4.20
CA LEU A 31 22.20 0.47 3.15
C LEU A 31 22.30 1.03 1.73
N GLY A 32 22.62 2.32 1.59
CA GLY A 32 22.78 3.02 0.31
C GLY A 32 21.47 3.40 -0.37
N ARG A 33 21.58 4.26 -1.40
CA ARG A 33 20.43 4.91 -2.06
C ARG A 33 19.48 3.93 -2.75
N ILE A 34 20.01 2.92 -3.44
CA ILE A 34 19.19 1.93 -4.17
C ILE A 34 18.30 1.16 -3.19
N PHE A 35 18.83 0.78 -2.03
CA PHE A 35 18.06 0.07 -1.01
C PHE A 35 17.00 0.97 -0.36
N CYS A 36 17.28 2.28 -0.21
CA CYS A 36 16.29 3.25 0.25
C CYS A 36 15.09 3.33 -0.71
N ASP A 37 15.34 3.43 -2.01
CA ASP A 37 14.28 3.53 -3.02
C ASP A 37 13.41 2.26 -3.05
N ILE A 38 14.03 1.08 -2.94
CA ILE A 38 13.30 -0.19 -2.85
C ILE A 38 12.50 -0.26 -1.55
N TRP A 39 13.10 0.10 -0.42
CA TRP A 39 12.44 0.09 0.88
C TRP A 39 11.21 1.01 0.91
N ALA A 40 11.35 2.24 0.42
CA ALA A 40 10.25 3.20 0.32
C ALA A 40 9.15 2.71 -0.61
N ALA A 41 9.50 2.11 -1.76
CA ALA A 41 8.52 1.54 -2.68
C ALA A 41 7.76 0.35 -2.06
N VAL A 42 8.46 -0.52 -1.33
CA VAL A 42 7.86 -1.67 -0.64
C VAL A 42 6.95 -1.22 0.50
N ASP A 43 7.34 -0.20 1.27
CA ASP A 43 6.50 0.36 2.32
C ASP A 43 5.16 0.87 1.77
N VAL A 44 5.21 1.74 0.76
CA VAL A 44 4.01 2.28 0.12
C VAL A 44 3.16 1.17 -0.51
N LEU A 45 3.78 0.19 -1.17
CA LEU A 45 3.08 -0.95 -1.77
C LEU A 45 2.34 -1.76 -0.72
N CYS A 46 3.02 -2.18 0.35
CA CYS A 46 2.46 -3.03 1.40
C CYS A 46 1.35 -2.30 2.17
N CYS A 47 1.58 -1.04 2.58
CA CYS A 47 0.57 -0.21 3.24
C CYS A 47 -0.69 -0.07 2.37
N THR A 48 -0.51 0.23 1.08
CA THR A 48 -1.63 0.37 0.13
C THR A 48 -2.37 -0.96 -0.05
N ALA A 49 -1.65 -2.07 -0.19
CA ALA A 49 -2.24 -3.40 -0.33
C ALA A 49 -3.08 -3.80 0.91
N SER A 50 -2.62 -3.47 2.11
CA SER A 50 -3.36 -3.71 3.35
C SER A 50 -4.64 -2.88 3.42
N ILE A 51 -4.57 -1.57 3.17
CA ILE A 51 -5.76 -0.69 3.21
C ILE A 51 -6.79 -1.07 2.14
N LEU A 52 -6.37 -1.36 0.91
CA LEU A 52 -7.27 -1.83 -0.15
C LEU A 52 -7.86 -3.22 0.16
N SER A 53 -7.10 -4.09 0.83
CA SER A 53 -7.61 -5.37 1.32
C SER A 53 -8.70 -5.17 2.39
N LEU A 54 -8.54 -4.19 3.28
CA LEU A 54 -9.58 -3.81 4.26
C LEU A 54 -10.83 -3.27 3.57
N CYS A 55 -10.69 -2.45 2.52
CA CYS A 55 -11.82 -1.98 1.72
C CYS A 55 -12.59 -3.13 1.09
N ALA A 56 -11.88 -4.09 0.49
CA ALA A 56 -12.50 -5.27 -0.10
C ALA A 56 -13.27 -6.10 0.95
N ILE A 57 -12.74 -6.24 2.17
CA ILE A 57 -13.42 -6.91 3.28
C ILE A 57 -14.68 -6.13 3.69
N SER A 58 -14.61 -4.80 3.78
CA SER A 58 -15.77 -3.97 4.13
C SER A 58 -16.90 -4.12 3.12
N ILE A 59 -16.58 -4.04 1.82
CA ILE A 59 -17.54 -4.20 0.73
C ILE A 59 -18.17 -5.60 0.72
N ASP A 60 -17.35 -6.64 0.88
CA ASP A 60 -17.82 -8.04 0.95
C ASP A 60 -18.85 -8.22 2.07
N ARG A 61 -18.54 -7.71 3.27
CA ARG A 61 -19.45 -7.74 4.42
C ARG A 61 -20.70 -6.91 4.19
N TYR A 62 -20.58 -5.71 3.61
CA TYR A 62 -21.72 -4.86 3.28
C TYR A 62 -22.71 -5.56 2.33
N ILE A 63 -22.20 -6.18 1.27
CA ILE A 63 -23.02 -6.94 0.31
C ILE A 63 -23.69 -8.14 1.00
N GLY A 64 -22.99 -8.83 1.90
CA GLY A 64 -23.54 -9.93 2.70
C GLY A 64 -24.72 -9.50 3.58
N VAL A 65 -24.63 -8.34 4.21
CA VAL A 65 -25.69 -7.81 5.08
C VAL A 65 -26.85 -7.25 4.26
N ARG A 66 -26.58 -6.43 3.23
CA ARG A 66 -27.63 -5.74 2.45
C ARG A 66 -28.37 -6.68 1.49
N TYR A 67 -27.68 -7.67 0.94
CA TYR A 67 -28.20 -8.56 -0.11
C TYR A 67 -28.08 -10.05 0.26
N SER A 68 -28.46 -10.42 1.49
CA SER A 68 -28.35 -11.79 2.01
C SER A 68 -28.88 -12.89 1.07
N LEU A 69 -30.02 -12.66 0.39
CA LEU A 69 -30.63 -13.62 -0.54
C LEU A 69 -29.94 -13.69 -1.92
N ARG A 70 -29.24 -12.63 -2.34
CA ARG A 70 -28.53 -12.56 -3.63
C ARG A 70 -27.02 -12.73 -3.50
N TYR A 71 -26.51 -12.74 -2.26
CA TYR A 71 -25.09 -12.89 -1.94
C TYR A 71 -24.39 -14.04 -2.70
N PRO A 72 -24.89 -15.29 -2.74
CA PRO A 72 -24.20 -16.38 -3.43
C PRO A 72 -24.14 -16.21 -4.95
N THR A 73 -25.01 -15.37 -5.53
CA THR A 73 -24.98 -15.05 -6.97
C THR A 73 -24.09 -13.86 -7.30
N LEU A 74 -23.92 -12.93 -6.36
CA LEU A 74 -23.13 -11.70 -6.53
C LEU A 74 -21.65 -11.92 -6.19
N VAL A 75 -21.38 -12.62 -5.09
CA VAL A 75 -20.03 -12.89 -4.60
C VAL A 75 -19.61 -14.29 -5.04
N THR A 76 -18.95 -14.37 -6.20
CA THR A 76 -18.36 -15.61 -6.71
C THR A 76 -16.86 -15.66 -6.47
N ARG A 77 -16.30 -16.87 -6.34
CA ARG A 77 -14.84 -17.08 -6.16
C ARG A 77 -14.01 -16.37 -7.24
N ARG A 78 -14.49 -16.34 -8.49
CA ARG A 78 -13.83 -15.63 -9.60
C ARG A 78 -13.76 -14.13 -9.37
N LYS A 79 -14.85 -13.51 -8.92
CA LYS A 79 -14.91 -12.07 -8.62
C LYS A 79 -14.02 -11.71 -7.42
N ALA A 80 -13.98 -12.57 -6.40
CA ALA A 80 -13.08 -12.39 -5.26
C ALA A 80 -11.61 -12.42 -5.68
N ILE A 81 -11.20 -13.36 -6.53
CA ILE A 81 -9.83 -13.42 -7.08
C ILE A 81 -9.52 -12.18 -7.92
N LEU A 82 -10.46 -11.74 -8.78
CA LEU A 82 -10.29 -10.51 -9.56
C LEU A 82 -10.12 -9.28 -8.67
N ALA A 83 -10.87 -9.18 -7.57
CA ALA A 83 -10.72 -8.12 -6.59
C ALA A 83 -9.32 -8.15 -5.95
N LEU A 84 -8.85 -9.32 -5.51
CA LEU A 84 -7.48 -9.50 -4.99
C LEU A 84 -6.42 -9.06 -6.00
N LEU A 85 -6.53 -9.49 -7.26
CA LEU A 85 -5.60 -9.06 -8.31
C LEU A 85 -5.63 -7.54 -8.53
N SER A 86 -6.82 -6.93 -8.50
CA SER A 86 -6.94 -5.48 -8.63
C SER A 86 -6.27 -4.73 -7.48
N VAL A 87 -6.36 -5.25 -6.24
CA VAL A 87 -5.66 -4.68 -5.08
C VAL A 87 -4.16 -4.65 -5.30
N TRP A 88 -3.57 -5.77 -5.72
CA TRP A 88 -2.13 -5.87 -5.98
C TRP A 88 -1.67 -5.01 -7.16
N VAL A 89 -2.46 -4.93 -8.23
CA VAL A 89 -2.16 -4.07 -9.37
C VAL A 89 -2.17 -2.60 -8.94
N LEU A 90 -3.23 -2.16 -8.24
CA LEU A 90 -3.35 -0.78 -7.77
C LEU A 90 -2.24 -0.43 -6.77
N SER A 91 -1.90 -1.33 -5.84
CA SER A 91 -0.83 -1.10 -4.87
C SER A 91 0.55 -1.05 -5.50
N THR A 92 0.76 -1.72 -6.63
CA THR A 92 2.04 -1.66 -7.38
C THR A 92 2.13 -0.40 -8.24
N VAL A 93 1.01 0.12 -8.75
CA VAL A 93 1.00 1.31 -9.63
C VAL A 93 1.43 2.58 -8.89
N ILE A 94 1.03 2.75 -7.62
CA ILE A 94 1.33 3.95 -6.83
C ILE A 94 2.85 4.18 -6.67
N PRO A 95 3.66 3.21 -6.20
CA PRO A 95 5.11 3.39 -6.02
C PRO A 95 5.92 3.37 -7.33
N ILE A 96 5.30 3.21 -8.51
CA ILE A 96 6.00 3.32 -9.80
C ILE A 96 6.33 4.78 -10.13
N GLY A 97 5.59 5.76 -9.60
CA GLY A 97 5.82 7.19 -9.85
C GLY A 97 7.27 7.64 -9.62
N PRO A 98 7.87 7.38 -8.44
CA PRO A 98 9.25 7.75 -8.14
C PRO A 98 10.27 7.04 -9.05
N LEU A 99 9.98 5.81 -9.50
CA LEU A 99 10.83 5.05 -10.44
C LEU A 99 10.80 5.62 -11.87
N LEU A 100 9.71 6.29 -12.25
CA LEU A 100 9.56 6.98 -13.54
C LEU A 100 10.11 8.41 -13.54
N GLY A 101 10.76 8.83 -12.46
CA GLY A 101 11.40 10.14 -12.35
C GLY A 101 10.53 11.21 -11.70
N TRP A 102 9.41 10.86 -11.05
CA TRP A 102 8.70 11.78 -10.15
C TRP A 102 9.39 11.78 -8.78
N LYS A 103 10.67 12.12 -8.79
CA LYS A 103 11.56 12.12 -7.64
C LYS A 103 12.27 13.47 -7.59
N GLU A 104 12.33 14.05 -6.40
CA GLU A 104 13.09 15.26 -6.13
C GLU A 104 14.56 15.05 -6.54
N PRO A 105 15.27 16.12 -6.95
CA PRO A 105 16.70 16.02 -7.24
C PRO A 105 17.42 15.39 -6.04
N ALA A 106 18.20 14.35 -6.31
CA ALA A 106 18.80 13.52 -5.26
C ALA A 106 19.59 14.39 -4.26
N PRO A 107 19.40 14.21 -2.94
CA PRO A 107 20.21 14.87 -1.93
C PRO A 107 21.70 14.57 -2.16
N ASN A 108 22.55 15.54 -1.81
CA ASN A 108 24.01 15.35 -1.93
C ASN A 108 24.54 14.28 -0.95
N ASP A 109 23.81 13.99 0.13
CA ASP A 109 24.19 13.01 1.15
C ASP A 109 23.43 11.68 1.02
N ASP A 110 24.17 10.58 0.87
CA ASP A 110 23.67 9.18 0.84
C ASP A 110 23.08 8.69 2.18
N LYS A 111 23.17 9.53 3.21
CA LYS A 111 22.79 9.22 4.60
C LYS A 111 21.34 9.52 4.92
N GLU A 112 20.65 10.26 4.06
CA GLU A 112 19.24 10.58 4.21
C GLU A 112 18.42 9.62 3.35
N CYS A 113 17.44 8.96 3.97
CA CYS A 113 16.49 8.08 3.29
C CYS A 113 15.08 8.47 3.69
N GLY A 114 14.26 8.82 2.71
CA GLY A 114 12.88 9.25 2.91
C GLY A 114 12.06 9.02 1.64
N VAL A 115 10.74 9.02 1.81
CA VAL A 115 9.79 9.01 0.68
C VAL A 115 9.87 10.36 -0.02
N THR A 116 9.85 10.37 -1.35
CA THR A 116 9.89 11.60 -2.15
C THR A 116 8.71 12.52 -1.83
N GLU A 117 8.98 13.79 -1.52
CA GLU A 117 7.97 14.77 -1.11
C GLU A 117 7.45 15.63 -2.27
N GLU A 118 7.82 15.30 -3.52
CA GLU A 118 7.28 15.97 -4.72
C GLU A 118 5.75 16.14 -4.61
N PRO A 119 5.22 17.37 -4.66
CA PRO A 119 3.85 17.67 -4.26
C PRO A 119 2.82 16.91 -5.10
N PHE A 120 3.13 16.67 -6.38
CA PHE A 120 2.26 15.89 -7.26
C PHE A 120 2.20 14.41 -6.87
N TYR A 121 3.35 13.82 -6.56
CA TYR A 121 3.43 12.42 -6.13
C TYR A 121 2.83 12.23 -4.74
N ALA A 122 3.15 13.11 -3.78
CA ALA A 122 2.61 13.05 -2.42
C ALA A 122 1.08 13.15 -2.40
N LEU A 123 0.51 14.04 -3.22
CA LEU A 123 -0.95 14.16 -3.36
C LEU A 123 -1.56 12.92 -4.02
N PHE A 124 -0.99 12.43 -5.12
CA PHE A 124 -1.48 11.25 -5.82
C PHE A 124 -1.44 9.98 -4.94
N SER A 125 -0.30 9.76 -4.27
CA SER A 125 -0.08 8.63 -3.37
C SER A 125 -1.01 8.69 -2.16
N SER A 126 -1.10 9.83 -1.47
CA SER A 126 -1.98 9.95 -0.30
C SER A 126 -3.46 9.78 -0.63
N LEU A 127 -3.93 10.34 -1.74
CA LEU A 127 -5.32 10.18 -2.20
C LEU A 127 -5.63 8.73 -2.57
N GLY A 128 -4.75 8.09 -3.35
CA GLY A 128 -4.93 6.73 -3.83
C GLY A 128 -4.82 5.67 -2.73
N SER A 129 -3.86 5.83 -1.81
CA SER A 129 -3.57 4.83 -0.78
C SER A 129 -4.40 4.99 0.49
N PHE A 130 -4.79 6.22 0.85
CA PHE A 130 -5.43 6.50 2.14
C PHE A 130 -6.81 7.11 2.01
N TYR A 131 -6.94 8.29 1.39
CA TYR A 131 -8.21 9.04 1.44
C TYR A 131 -9.36 8.37 0.68
N ILE A 132 -9.12 7.89 -0.54
CA ILE A 132 -10.16 7.20 -1.32
C ILE A 132 -10.58 5.89 -0.63
N PRO A 133 -9.64 5.00 -0.24
CA PRO A 133 -9.98 3.80 0.51
C PRO A 133 -10.72 4.07 1.83
N LEU A 134 -10.27 5.08 2.60
CA LEU A 134 -10.92 5.47 3.85
C LEU A 134 -12.36 5.94 3.64
N ALA A 135 -12.59 6.78 2.63
CA ALA A 135 -13.95 7.24 2.29
C ALA A 135 -14.87 6.06 1.94
N VAL A 136 -14.36 5.07 1.19
CA VAL A 136 -15.12 3.85 0.86
C VAL A 136 -15.45 3.04 2.12
N ILE A 137 -14.49 2.88 3.03
CA ILE A 137 -14.72 2.17 4.30
C ILE A 137 -15.77 2.90 5.16
N LEU A 138 -15.76 4.23 5.21
CA LEU A 138 -16.69 5.00 6.05
C LEU A 138 -18.12 5.06 5.50
N VAL A 139 -18.28 5.01 4.18
CA VAL A 139 -19.60 5.09 3.52
C VAL A 139 -20.34 3.75 3.53
N MET A 140 -19.61 2.64 3.60
CA MET A 140 -20.15 1.27 3.58
C MET A 140 -20.42 0.75 4.99
#